data_AF-A0A940EL57-F1
#
_entry.id   AF-A0A940EL57-F1
#
_cell.length_a   1.000
_cell.length_b   1.000
_cell.length_c   1.000
_cell.angle_alpha   90.00
_cell.angle_beta   90.00
_cell.angle_gamma   90.00
#
_symmetry.space_group_name_H-M   'P 1'
#
loop_
_entity.id
_entity.type
_entity.pdbx_description
1 polymer ?
#
loop_
_entity_poly.entity_id
_entity_poly.type
_entity_poly.pdbx_seq_one_letter_code
_entity_poly.pdbx_strand_id
1 'polypeptide(L)'
;MPYSKAYHEQLECWERCHGEPLQLGIMVKTTEECDHDDFNNGIFMVTSLSFDGDEINIGINDDGQIDDFQTAYDGFRINEITLVKTDH
;
A
#
# COMPACT_ATOMS: atom_id res chain seq x y z
N MET A 1 16.42 25.41 11.36
CA MET A 1 16.44 23.97 11.65
C MET A 1 15.95 23.27 10.40
N PRO A 2 16.68 22.31 9.82
CA PRO A 2 16.12 21.52 8.74
C PRO A 2 15.00 20.67 9.35
N TYR A 3 13.78 20.84 8.87
CA TYR A 3 12.72 19.86 9.10
C TYR A 3 13.18 18.58 8.42
N SER A 4 13.80 17.67 9.18
CA SER A 4 13.80 16.26 8.79
C SER A 4 12.32 15.90 8.66
N LYS A 5 11.88 15.58 7.44
CA LYS A 5 10.62 14.87 7.26
C LYS A 5 10.79 13.61 8.09
N ALA A 6 10.10 13.52 9.23
CA ALA A 6 9.99 12.27 9.94
C ALA A 6 9.20 11.35 9.01
N TYR A 7 9.92 10.56 8.21
CA TYR A 7 9.31 9.49 7.45
C TYR A 7 8.85 8.45 8.46
N HIS A 8 7.59 8.04 8.36
CA HIS A 8 7.04 7.01 9.22
C HIS A 8 7.86 5.72 9.03
N GLU A 9 8.27 5.05 10.12
CA GLU A 9 9.21 3.93 10.07
C GLU A 9 8.76 2.80 9.13
N GLN A 10 7.45 2.57 9.03
CA GLN A 10 6.87 1.61 8.09
C GLN A 10 7.10 1.99 6.62
N LEU A 11 7.01 3.27 6.25
CA LEU A 11 7.31 3.72 4.88
C LEU A 11 8.78 3.57 4.55
N GLU A 12 9.67 3.87 5.51
CA GLU A 12 11.10 3.62 5.33
C GLU A 12 11.39 2.12 5.17
N CYS A 13 10.74 1.28 5.97
CA CYS A 13 10.89 -0.16 5.86
C CYS A 13 10.41 -0.65 4.50
N TRP A 14 9.27 -0.16 4.02
CA TRP A 14 8.76 -0.48 2.69
C TRP A 14 9.77 -0.13 1.60
N GLU A 15 10.23 1.13 1.55
CA GLU A 15 11.19 1.57 0.53
C GLU A 15 12.48 0.75 0.56
N ARG A 16 12.96 0.36 1.74
CA ARG A 16 14.13 -0.53 1.86
C ARG A 16 13.86 -1.96 1.38
N CYS A 17 12.66 -2.50 1.63
CA CYS A 17 12.28 -3.85 1.22
C CYS A 17 11.97 -3.94 -0.28
N HIS A 18 11.44 -2.87 -0.85
CA HIS A 18 10.84 -2.85 -2.18
C HIS A 18 11.65 -2.04 -3.21
N GLY A 19 12.53 -1.15 -2.76
CA GLY A 19 13.35 -0.28 -3.61
C GLY A 19 12.63 0.96 -4.14
N GLU A 20 11.34 1.14 -3.81
CA GLU A 20 10.54 2.31 -4.19
C GLU A 20 9.58 2.70 -3.05
N PRO A 21 9.23 4.00 -2.93
CA PRO A 21 8.34 4.47 -1.87
C PRO A 21 6.90 4.02 -2.09
N LEU A 22 6.22 3.66 -1.00
CA LEU A 22 4.77 3.47 -1.01
C LEU A 22 4.09 4.82 -1.25
N GLN A 23 3.32 4.94 -2.33
CA GLN A 23 2.64 6.16 -2.73
C GLN A 23 1.33 5.86 -3.46
N LEU A 24 0.49 6.88 -3.65
CA LEU A 24 -0.75 6.74 -4.42
C LEU A 24 -0.45 6.37 -5.88
N GLY A 25 -1.31 5.57 -6.49
CA GLY A 25 -1.22 5.16 -7.88
C GLY A 25 -0.30 3.96 -8.16
N ILE A 26 0.36 3.40 -7.14
CA ILE A 26 1.15 2.18 -7.32
C ILE A 26 0.23 0.96 -7.35
N MET A 27 0.62 -0.04 -8.12
CA MET A 27 -0.04 -1.35 -8.12
C MET A 27 0.61 -2.25 -7.06
N VAL A 28 -0.22 -2.79 -6.18
CA VAL A 28 0.17 -3.73 -5.14
C VAL A 28 -0.63 -5.02 -5.28
N LYS A 29 -0.08 -6.10 -4.76
CA LYS A 29 -0.82 -7.35 -4.56
C LYS A 29 -0.99 -7.60 -3.08
N THR A 30 -2.10 -8.19 -2.69
CA THR A 30 -2.30 -8.65 -1.32
C THR A 30 -1.34 -9.82 -1.00
N THR A 31 -0.87 -9.90 0.24
CA THR A 31 -0.03 -10.99 0.74
C THR A 31 -0.87 -12.11 1.35
N GLU A 32 -0.22 -13.16 1.82
CA GLU A 32 -0.87 -14.23 2.60
C GLU A 32 -1.36 -13.74 3.99
N GLU A 33 -0.90 -12.58 4.45
CA GLU A 33 -1.33 -11.95 5.71
C GLU A 33 -2.64 -11.16 5.56
N CYS A 34 -3.17 -11.05 4.34
CA CYS A 34 -4.44 -10.39 4.07
C CYS A 34 -5.61 -11.25 4.57
N ASP A 35 -6.30 -10.76 5.61
CA ASP A 35 -7.48 -11.42 6.18
C ASP A 35 -8.79 -11.05 5.45
N HIS A 36 -8.70 -10.28 4.36
CA HIS A 36 -9.85 -9.82 3.58
C HIS A 36 -10.15 -10.76 2.41
N ASP A 37 -11.14 -11.65 2.60
CA ASP A 37 -11.53 -12.68 1.62
C ASP A 37 -11.81 -12.13 0.22
N ASP A 38 -12.48 -10.97 0.12
CA ASP A 38 -12.85 -10.35 -1.17
C ASP A 38 -11.63 -9.83 -1.96
N PHE A 39 -10.48 -9.67 -1.31
CA PHE A 39 -9.28 -9.08 -1.89
C PHE A 39 -8.10 -10.06 -1.98
N ASN A 40 -8.28 -11.30 -1.53
CA ASN A 40 -7.19 -12.26 -1.36
C ASN A 40 -6.53 -12.65 -2.71
N ASN A 41 -5.19 -12.61 -2.76
CA ASN A 41 -4.35 -12.76 -3.96
C ASN A 41 -4.69 -11.81 -5.13
N GLY A 42 -5.38 -10.70 -4.88
CA GLY A 42 -5.71 -9.71 -5.91
C GLY A 42 -4.58 -8.70 -6.16
N ILE A 43 -4.69 -7.99 -7.28
CA ILE A 43 -3.82 -6.86 -7.63
C ILE A 43 -4.69 -5.60 -7.65
N PHE A 44 -4.29 -4.59 -6.90
CA PHE A 44 -5.06 -3.37 -6.70
C PHE A 44 -4.17 -2.13 -6.73
N MET A 45 -4.77 -0.98 -6.97
CA MET A 45 -4.07 0.29 -6.94
C MET A 45 -4.22 0.92 -5.55
N VAL A 46 -3.13 1.46 -5.01
CA VAL A 46 -3.18 2.30 -3.80
C VAL A 46 -3.84 3.63 -4.13
N THR A 47 -4.98 3.92 -3.50
CA THR A 47 -5.79 5.13 -3.74
C THR A 47 -5.80 6.09 -2.56
N SER A 48 -5.53 5.61 -1.34
CA SER A 48 -5.34 6.46 -0.16
C SER A 48 -4.23 5.95 0.76
N LEU A 49 -3.63 6.86 1.53
CA LEU A 49 -2.72 6.57 2.63
C LEU A 49 -3.12 7.46 3.80
N SER A 50 -3.43 6.87 4.94
CA SER A 50 -3.72 7.60 6.17
C SER A 50 -2.88 7.07 7.33
N PHE A 51 -2.59 7.94 8.29
CA PHE A 51 -1.80 7.62 9.47
C PHE A 51 -2.73 7.59 10.68
N ASP A 52 -2.70 6.47 11.41
CA ASP A 52 -3.40 6.32 12.68
C ASP A 52 -2.37 5.91 13.76
N GLY A 53 -1.90 6.92 14.51
CA GLY A 53 -0.80 6.74 15.46
C GLY A 53 0.51 6.33 14.78
N ASP A 54 0.99 5.13 15.13
CA ASP A 54 2.22 4.52 14.59
C ASP A 54 1.93 3.52 13.46
N GLU A 55 0.71 3.51 12.93
CA GLU A 55 0.28 2.61 11.87
C GLU A 55 -0.17 3.36 10.61
N ILE A 56 0.04 2.74 9.46
CA ILE A 56 -0.42 3.23 8.16
C ILE A 56 -1.59 2.38 7.71
N ASN A 57 -2.68 3.06 7.39
CA ASN A 57 -3.82 2.48 6.69
C ASN A 57 -3.70 2.80 5.21
N ILE A 58 -3.85 1.77 4.39
CA ILE A 58 -3.80 1.84 2.95
C ILE A 58 -5.20 1.61 2.41
N GLY A 59 -5.65 2.52 1.56
CA GLY A 59 -6.83 2.33 0.75
C GLY A 59 -6.49 1.87 -0.64
N ILE A 60 -7.32 0.97 -1.17
CA ILE A 60 -7.19 0.40 -2.51
C ILE A 60 -8.52 0.49 -3.28
N ASN A 61 -8.45 0.35 -4.60
CA ASN A 61 -9.63 0.10 -5.43
C ASN A 61 -10.07 -1.38 -5.35
N ASP A 62 -11.28 -1.68 -5.83
CA ASP A 62 -11.87 -3.03 -5.81
C ASP A 62 -11.71 -3.80 -7.14
N ASP A 63 -11.40 -3.11 -8.23
CA ASP A 63 -11.37 -3.70 -9.57
C ASP A 63 -9.96 -3.90 -10.16
N GLY A 64 -8.93 -3.40 -9.47
CA GLY A 64 -7.53 -3.47 -9.91
C GLY A 64 -7.19 -2.65 -11.14
N GLN A 65 -8.07 -1.75 -11.57
CA GLN A 65 -7.82 -0.89 -12.74
C GLN A 65 -6.93 0.30 -12.37
N ILE A 66 -5.99 0.63 -13.26
CA ILE A 66 -5.03 1.74 -13.02
C ILE A 66 -5.68 3.13 -13.18
N ASP A 67 -6.85 3.21 -13.79
CA ASP A 67 -7.60 4.45 -14.01
C ASP A 67 -8.74 4.66 -13.00
N ASP A 68 -9.05 3.67 -12.15
CA ASP A 68 -10.00 3.83 -11.05
C ASP A 68 -9.30 4.26 -9.75
N PHE A 69 -9.31 5.57 -9.49
CA PHE A 69 -8.77 6.17 -8.28
C PHE A 69 -9.75 6.18 -7.10
N GLN A 70 -10.92 5.54 -7.22
CA GLN A 70 -11.87 5.45 -6.13
C GLN A 70 -11.38 4.46 -5.07
N THR A 71 -11.32 4.91 -3.81
CA THR A 71 -11.07 4.02 -2.69
C THR A 71 -12.33 3.19 -2.41
N ALA A 72 -12.26 1.90 -2.70
CA ALA A 72 -13.33 0.95 -2.43
C ALA A 72 -13.20 0.36 -1.01
N TYR A 73 -11.97 0.21 -0.53
CA TYR A 73 -11.68 -0.24 0.82
C TYR A 73 -10.49 0.54 1.41
N ASP A 74 -10.61 0.98 2.66
CA ASP A 74 -9.58 1.73 3.39
C ASP A 74 -9.36 1.08 4.76
N GLY A 75 -8.22 0.40 4.90
CA GLY A 75 -7.94 -0.38 6.11
C GLY A 75 -6.83 -1.42 5.98
N PHE A 76 -6.21 -1.58 4.81
CA PHE A 76 -5.08 -2.49 4.65
C PHE A 76 -3.88 -1.99 5.45
N ARG A 77 -3.20 -2.92 6.11
CA ARG A 77 -1.90 -2.68 6.72
C ARG A 77 -0.78 -2.93 5.72
N ILE A 78 0.37 -2.33 5.99
CA ILE A 78 1.51 -2.37 5.07
C ILE A 78 2.06 -3.79 4.82
N ASN A 79 1.89 -4.71 5.78
CA ASN A 79 2.29 -6.12 5.65
C ASN A 79 1.27 -6.99 4.90
N GLU A 80 0.03 -6.51 4.75
CA GLU A 80 -1.02 -7.20 3.98
C GLU A 80 -0.89 -6.97 2.48
N ILE A 81 0.02 -6.08 2.06
CA ILE A 81 0.30 -5.77 0.66
C ILE A 81 1.80 -5.89 0.35
N THR A 82 2.10 -6.09 -0.92
CA THR A 82 3.46 -6.07 -1.46
C THR A 82 3.42 -5.54 -2.88
N LEU A 83 4.52 -4.98 -3.38
CA LEU A 83 4.60 -4.64 -4.80
C LEU A 83 4.34 -5.84 -5.71
N VAL A 84 3.70 -5.56 -6.84
CA VAL A 84 3.66 -6.47 -7.98
C VAL A 84 5.09 -6.58 -8.51
N LYS A 85 5.77 -7.69 -8.24
CA LYS A 85 7.07 -7.96 -8.87
C LYS A 85 6.83 -8.20 -10.36
N THR A 86 7.17 -7.23 -11.19
CA THR A 86 7.47 -7.51 -12.60
C THR A 86 8.81 -8.22 -12.65
N ASP A 87 8.79 -9.54 -12.79
CA ASP A 87 10.00 -10.28 -13.16
C ASP A 87 10.51 -9.71 -14.50
N HIS A 88 11.70 -9.12 -14.47
CA HIS A 88 12.45 -8.68 -15.66
C HIS A 88 13.37 -9.80 -16.15
#